data_AF-A0A1V5W3L6-F1
#
_entry.id   AF-A0A1V5W3L6-F1
#
_cell.length_a   1.000
_cell.length_b   1.000
_cell.length_c   1.000
_cell.angle_alpha   90.00
_cell.angle_beta   90.00
_cell.angle_gamma   90.00
#
_symmetry.space_group_name_H-M   'P 1'
#
loop_
_entity.id
_entity.type
_entity.pdbx_description
1 polymer ?
#
loop_
_entity_poly.entity_id
_entity_poly.type
_entity_poly.pdbx_seq_one_letter_code
_entity_poly.pdbx_strand_id
1 'polypeptide(L)' 'MKLKDIKSKKTPIVVIDNSLDFFNDKILFPEKLEKANDMLRKIGLPKLKTT' A
#
# COMPACT_ATOMS: atom_id res chain seq x y z
N MET A 1 1.40 18.16 -13.08
CA MET A 1 0.58 17.96 -14.30
C MET A 1 -0.85 18.34 -14.00
N LYS A 2 -1.56 19.03 -14.90
CA LYS A 2 -2.96 19.41 -14.67
C LYS A 2 -3.88 18.28 -15.15
N LEU A 3 -4.99 18.01 -14.44
CA LEU A 3 -5.95 16.94 -14.81
C LEU A 3 -6.43 17.02 -16.28
N LYS A 4 -6.43 18.22 -16.85
CA LYS A 4 -6.85 18.50 -18.22
C LYS A 4 -5.95 17.83 -19.26
N ASP A 5 -4.68 17.57 -18.91
CA ASP A 5 -3.68 16.97 -19.80
C ASP A 5 -3.82 15.43 -19.90
N ILE A 6 -4.59 14.82 -18.99
CA ILE A 6 -4.77 13.36 -18.89
C ILE A 6 -5.74 12.85 -19.97
N LYS A 7 -6.72 13.66 -20.36
CA LYS A 7 -7.78 13.25 -21.31
C LYS A 7 -7.31 13.21 -22.78
N SER A 8 -6.16 13.76 -23.12
CA SER A 8 -5.70 13.90 -24.51
C SER A 8 -4.85 12.73 -25.02
N LYS A 9 -4.33 11.88 -24.13
CA LYS A 9 -3.47 10.75 -24.52
C LYS A 9 -4.24 9.43 -24.53
N LYS A 10 -4.04 8.66 -25.61
CA LYS A 10 -4.63 7.31 -25.81
C LYS A 10 -3.93 6.20 -25.00
N THR A 11 -2.95 6.56 -24.18
CA THR A 11 -2.20 5.68 -23.28
C THR A 11 -2.64 5.92 -21.83
N PRO A 12 -2.77 4.88 -20.99
CA PRO A 12 -3.13 5.07 -19.59
C PRO A 12 -2.05 5.89 -18.88
N ILE A 13 -2.44 7.06 -18.37
CA ILE A 13 -1.58 7.89 -17.51
C ILE A 13 -1.96 7.57 -16.07
N VAL A 14 -1.06 6.89 -15.36
CA VAL A 14 -1.22 6.64 -13.92
C VAL A 14 -0.64 7.83 -13.17
N VAL A 15 -1.46 8.48 -12.34
CA VAL A 15 -1.03 9.55 -11.43
C VAL A 15 -1.13 8.99 -10.02
N ILE A 16 0.01 8.93 -9.33
CA ILE A 16 0.07 8.57 -7.92
C ILE A 16 -0.06 9.88 -7.14
N ASP A 17 -1.03 9.92 -6.22
CA ASP A 17 -1.15 11.04 -5.28
C ASP A 17 -0.17 10.82 -4.13
N ASN A 18 0.91 11.58 -4.15
CA ASN A 18 1.98 11.54 -3.17
C ASN A 18 1.64 12.34 -1.89
N SER A 19 0.40 12.81 -1.75
CA SER A 19 -0.04 13.59 -0.58
C SER A 19 0.18 12.89 0.75
N LEU A 20 0.28 11.56 0.76
CA LEU A 20 0.45 10.73 1.95
C LEU A 20 1.87 10.18 2.12
N ASP A 21 2.80 10.50 1.21
CA ASP A 21 4.18 9.98 1.25
C ASP A 21 4.92 10.37 2.54
N PHE A 22 4.49 11.42 3.22
CA PHE A 22 5.06 11.85 4.50
C PHE A 22 4.83 10.86 5.66
N PHE A 23 3.95 9.87 5.47
CA PHE A 23 3.74 8.76 6.38
C PHE A 23 4.63 7.55 6.07
N ASN A 24 5.35 7.56 4.94
CA ASN A 24 6.33 6.53 4.63
C ASN A 24 7.36 6.45 5.78
N ASP A 25 7.78 5.22 6.09
CA ASP A 25 8.72 4.87 7.16
C ASP A 25 8.29 5.27 8.59
N LYS A 26 7.07 5.78 8.78
CA LYS A 26 6.52 6.10 10.11
C LYS A 26 5.63 4.99 10.62
N ILE A 27 5.97 4.47 11.80
CA ILE A 27 5.11 3.54 12.53
C ILE A 27 4.06 4.34 13.28
N LEU A 28 2.87 4.47 12.69
CA LEU A 28 1.76 5.23 13.30
C LEU A 28 1.08 4.49 14.46
N PHE A 29 1.17 3.15 14.48
CA PHE A 29 0.48 2.31 15.44
C PHE A 29 1.38 1.16 15.92
N PRO A 30 2.33 1.42 16.83
CA PRO A 30 3.32 0.43 17.25
C PRO A 30 2.69 -0.81 17.91
N GLU A 31 1.70 -0.63 18.78
CA GLU A 31 1.02 -1.75 19.47
C GLU A 31 0.30 -2.68 18.49
N LYS A 32 -0.38 -2.11 17.49
CA LYS A 32 -1.07 -2.89 16.45
C LYS A 32 -0.07 -3.63 15.56
N LEU A 33 1.05 -2.99 15.25
CA LEU A 33 2.12 -3.60 14.46
C LEU A 33 2.71 -4.82 15.19
N GLU A 34 3.01 -4.68 16.48
CA GLU A 34 3.50 -5.77 17.32
C GLU A 34 2.50 -6.93 17.37
N LYS A 35 1.23 -6.64 17.67
CA LYS A 35 0.17 -7.65 17.73
C LYS A 35 -0.03 -8.39 16.41
N ALA A 36 0.05 -7.69 15.28
CA ALA A 36 -0.03 -8.30 13.95
C ALA A 36 1.17 -9.22 13.68
N ASN A 37 2.38 -8.78 14.02
CA ASN A 37 3.59 -9.61 13.88
C ASN A 37 3.51 -10.88 14.74
N ASP A 38 3.01 -10.76 15.97
CA ASP A 38 2.81 -11.92 16.85
C ASP A 38 1.72 -12.86 16.33
N MET A 39 0.65 -12.34 15.75
CA MET A 39 -0.38 -13.15 15.10
C MET A 39 0.22 -13.96 13.94
N LEU A 40 1.00 -13.31 13.08
CA LEU A 40 1.65 -13.94 11.93
C LEU A 40 2.69 -14.99 12.36
N ARG A 41 3.43 -14.76 13.45
CA ARG A 41 4.35 -15.75 14.03
C ARG A 41 3.63 -17.00 14.55
N LYS A 42 2.45 -16.82 15.15
CA LYS A 42 1.67 -17.92 15.77
C LYS A 42 0.86 -18.73 14.77
N ILE A 43 0.12 -18.06 13.90
CA ILE A 43 -0.83 -18.68 12.96
C ILE A 43 -0.15 -19.01 11.62
N GLY A 44 0.95 -18.30 11.30
CA GLY A 44 1.63 -18.41 10.02
C GLY A 44 0.91 -17.67 8.89
N LEU A 45 1.50 -17.74 7.70
CA LEU A 45 0.84 -17.25 6.48
C LEU A 45 -0.17 -18.29 5.99
N PRO A 46 -1.31 -17.87 5.41
CA PRO A 46 -2.23 -18.78 4.75
C PRO A 46 -1.50 -19.62 3.71
N LYS A 47 -1.83 -20.92 3.63
CA LYS A 47 -1.29 -21.78 2.58
C LYS A 47 -1.75 -21.24 1.22
N LEU A 48 -0.79 -20.89 0.37
CA LEU A 48 -1.07 -20.55 -1.02
C LEU A 48 -1.72 -21.78 -1.66
N LYS A 49 -2.93 -21.62 -2.21
CA LYS A 49 -3.52 -22.64 -3.06
C LYS A 49 -2.74 -22.60 -4.37
N THR A 50 -1.85 -23.56 -4.57
CA THR A 50 -1.28 -23.82 -5.89
C THR A 50 -2.40 -24.40 -6.74
N THR A 51 -2.95 -23.60 -7.64
CA THR A 51 -3.83 -24.08 -8.72
C THR A 51 -2.98 -24.73 -9.80
#